data_AF-A0A3N5HV34-F1
#
_entry.id   AF-A0A3N5HV34-F1
#
_cell.length_a   1.000
_cell.length_b   1.000
_cell.length_c   1.000
_cell.angle_alpha   90.00
_cell.angle_beta   90.00
_cell.angle_gamma   90.00
#
_symmetry.space_group_name_H-M   'P 1'
#
loop_
_entity.id
_entity.type
_entity.pdbx_description
1 polymer ?
#
loop_
_entity_poly.entity_id
_entity_poly.type
_entity_poly.pdbx_seq_one_letter_code
_entity_poly.pdbx_strand_id
1 'polypeptide(L)'
;MSATDRAASATPIANRNSPQLPPWRCLPLWVVLACLPWVGCATTAYLAERDIRDNPLNTHLSLIGREGPRITQRSMASLKRYGLWETYQANGIECLTSVRQTIDSTDDPELIYAICEMAYVEAKRAESRGDSASALNLYGIALSNSYDYLFAEDLADRRNPYDPQFRRVCEIYNGSLEDTLRQLSAKGNLKPGQNYTVATPERTLTVRTTTRGGWSEEEFEKF
;
A
#
# COMPACT_ATOMS: atom_id res chain seq x y z
N MET A 1 -46.49 -83.35 -65.29
CA MET A 1 -46.25 -81.98 -65.78
C MET A 1 -46.22 -81.06 -64.57
N SER A 2 -45.09 -80.35 -64.41
CA SER A 2 -44.90 -79.02 -63.79
C SER A 2 -45.87 -78.59 -62.68
N ALA A 3 -45.48 -78.01 -61.56
CA ALA A 3 -44.23 -77.47 -61.06
C ALA A 3 -44.57 -76.95 -59.65
N THR A 4 -43.55 -76.64 -58.84
CA THR A 4 -43.52 -75.56 -57.82
C THR A 4 -44.56 -75.58 -56.68
N ASP A 5 -44.25 -75.19 -55.47
CA ASP A 5 -43.03 -75.07 -54.68
C ASP A 5 -43.56 -74.76 -53.27
N ARG A 6 -42.90 -75.35 -52.27
CA ARG A 6 -42.79 -74.91 -50.87
C ARG A 6 -44.00 -74.35 -50.11
N ALA A 7 -44.43 -75.23 -49.21
CA ALA A 7 -44.81 -74.92 -47.83
C ALA A 7 -43.74 -74.11 -47.06
N ALA A 8 -44.21 -73.29 -46.11
CA ALA A 8 -43.51 -73.08 -44.85
C ALA A 8 -44.53 -72.70 -43.75
N SER A 9 -44.80 -73.70 -42.92
CA SER A 9 -45.63 -73.70 -41.72
C SER A 9 -44.97 -72.93 -40.57
N ALA A 10 -45.82 -72.30 -39.76
CA ALA A 10 -45.46 -71.52 -38.60
C ALA A 10 -45.47 -72.32 -37.28
N THR A 11 -44.73 -71.77 -36.30
CA THR A 11 -44.83 -71.91 -34.83
C THR A 11 -43.99 -73.02 -34.16
N PRO A 12 -43.74 -72.94 -32.83
CA PRO A 12 -42.52 -72.32 -32.25
C PRO A 12 -41.85 -73.27 -31.23
N ILE A 13 -40.78 -72.84 -30.54
CA ILE A 13 -40.46 -73.13 -29.11
C ILE A 13 -39.14 -72.43 -28.72
N ALA A 14 -39.14 -71.92 -27.49
CA ALA A 14 -38.07 -71.22 -26.78
C ALA A 14 -36.74 -72.01 -26.63
N ASN A 15 -35.61 -71.31 -26.44
CA ASN A 15 -34.91 -71.29 -25.14
C ASN A 15 -33.72 -70.29 -25.11
N ARG A 16 -33.47 -69.82 -23.89
CA ARG A 16 -32.45 -68.93 -23.33
C ARG A 16 -31.00 -69.25 -23.71
N ASN A 17 -30.19 -68.21 -23.83
CA ASN A 17 -28.87 -68.09 -23.17
C ASN A 17 -28.38 -66.64 -23.21
N SER A 18 -28.51 -65.91 -22.10
CA SER A 18 -27.87 -64.61 -21.87
C SER A 18 -26.57 -64.82 -21.06
N PRO A 19 -25.42 -64.25 -21.46
CA PRO A 19 -24.18 -64.39 -20.71
C PRO A 19 -24.25 -63.58 -19.41
N GLN A 20 -23.96 -64.25 -18.29
CA GLN A 20 -23.86 -63.63 -16.97
C GLN A 20 -22.54 -62.86 -16.85
N LEU A 21 -22.61 -61.56 -16.55
CA LEU A 21 -21.43 -60.75 -16.22
C LEU A 21 -21.14 -60.84 -14.70
N PRO A 22 -19.86 -60.90 -14.29
CA PRO A 22 -19.47 -61.08 -12.89
C PRO A 22 -19.79 -59.86 -11.99
N PRO A 23 -20.22 -60.06 -10.72
CA PRO A 23 -20.76 -59.00 -9.84
C PRO A 23 -19.73 -58.04 -9.19
N TRP A 24 -18.46 -58.05 -9.59
CA TRP A 24 -17.36 -57.40 -8.85
C TRP A 24 -16.76 -56.16 -9.52
N ARG A 25 -17.44 -55.59 -10.53
CA ARG A 25 -16.95 -54.39 -11.25
C ARG A 25 -17.68 -53.07 -10.98
N CYS A 26 -18.67 -53.03 -10.08
CA CYS A 26 -19.43 -51.81 -9.81
C CYS A 26 -18.95 -50.97 -8.60
N LEU A 27 -17.84 -51.35 -7.95
CA LEU A 27 -17.47 -50.82 -6.64
C LEU A 27 -16.31 -49.79 -6.53
N PRO A 28 -15.67 -49.23 -7.58
CA PRO A 28 -14.72 -48.13 -7.36
C PRO A 28 -15.28 -46.74 -7.71
N LEU A 29 -16.49 -46.61 -8.28
CA LEU A 29 -17.00 -45.30 -8.70
C LEU A 29 -17.60 -44.50 -7.53
N TRP A 30 -18.27 -45.18 -6.58
CA TRP A 30 -18.92 -44.53 -5.44
C TRP A 30 -17.94 -44.00 -4.39
N VAL A 31 -16.78 -44.66 -4.24
CA VAL A 31 -15.74 -44.22 -3.29
C VAL A 31 -15.04 -42.94 -3.78
N VAL A 32 -14.87 -42.78 -5.10
CA VAL A 32 -14.28 -41.56 -5.68
C VAL A 32 -15.25 -40.38 -5.61
N LEU A 33 -16.56 -40.62 -5.79
CA LEU A 33 -17.57 -39.55 -5.72
C LEU A 33 -17.84 -39.08 -4.28
N ALA A 34 -17.68 -39.95 -3.28
CA ALA A 34 -17.91 -39.63 -1.87
C ALA A 34 -16.81 -38.77 -1.22
N CYS A 35 -15.62 -38.68 -1.83
CA CYS A 35 -14.50 -37.87 -1.32
C CYS A 35 -14.50 -36.41 -1.82
N LEU A 36 -15.39 -36.04 -2.74
CA LEU A 36 -15.45 -34.69 -3.32
C LEU A 36 -16.05 -33.56 -2.45
N PRO A 37 -16.89 -33.77 -1.41
CA PRO A 37 -17.46 -32.65 -0.69
C PRO A 37 -16.53 -32.02 0.38
N TRP A 38 -15.30 -32.53 0.56
CA TRP A 38 -14.39 -32.06 1.62
C TRP A 38 -13.29 -31.12 1.11
N VAL A 39 -13.22 -30.85 -0.20
CA VAL A 39 -12.28 -29.88 -0.79
C VAL A 39 -13.01 -28.58 -1.08
N GLY A 40 -13.50 -27.95 -0.01
CA GLY A 40 -14.38 -26.78 -0.10
C GLY A 40 -14.19 -25.80 1.05
N CYS A 41 -12.96 -25.59 1.53
CA CYS A 41 -12.64 -24.41 2.35
C CYS A 41 -12.43 -23.21 1.42
N ALA A 42 -13.51 -22.69 0.85
CA ALA A 42 -13.51 -21.35 0.33
C ALA A 42 -13.65 -20.38 1.51
N THR A 43 -12.53 -20.05 2.16
CA THR A 43 -12.50 -18.94 3.11
C THR A 43 -12.78 -17.66 2.33
N THR A 44 -13.98 -17.11 2.52
CA THR A 44 -14.43 -15.84 1.94
C THR A 44 -13.84 -14.66 2.72
N ALA A 45 -12.51 -14.54 2.77
CA ALA A 45 -11.85 -13.34 3.25
C ALA A 45 -11.86 -12.28 2.15
N TYR A 46 -12.93 -11.47 2.10
CA TYR A 46 -13.07 -10.37 1.14
C TYR A 46 -12.13 -9.18 1.43
N LEU A 47 -11.59 -9.11 2.65
CA LEU A 47 -10.58 -8.15 3.06
C LEU A 47 -9.37 -8.91 3.59
N ALA A 48 -8.28 -8.90 2.82
CA ALA A 48 -6.97 -9.27 3.32
C ALA A 48 -6.28 -8.00 3.81
N GLU A 49 -5.85 -8.01 5.07
CA GLU A 49 -4.93 -7.00 5.58
C GLU A 49 -3.62 -7.11 4.79
N ARG A 50 -3.25 -6.03 4.08
CA ARG A 50 -2.01 -5.99 3.33
C ARG A 50 -0.88 -5.58 4.27
N ASP A 51 0.05 -6.50 4.48
CA ASP A 51 1.29 -6.26 5.24
C ASP A 51 2.20 -5.24 4.53
N ILE A 52 2.23 -5.25 3.19
CA ILE A 52 3.04 -4.33 2.38
C ILE A 52 2.14 -3.29 1.69
N ARG A 53 2.34 -2.02 2.06
CA ARG A 53 1.65 -0.85 1.46
C ARG A 53 2.11 -0.63 0.02
N ASP A 54 1.16 -0.31 -0.86
CA ASP A 54 1.48 0.30 -2.15
C ASP A 54 1.71 1.81 -1.96
N ASN A 55 2.93 2.27 -2.23
CA ASN A 55 3.31 3.67 -2.05
C ASN A 55 3.66 4.27 -3.42
N PRO A 56 2.93 5.30 -3.91
CA PRO A 56 3.19 5.90 -5.22
C PRO A 56 4.59 6.52 -5.32
N LEU A 57 5.21 6.86 -4.19
CA LEU A 57 6.56 7.40 -4.13
C LEU A 57 7.64 6.33 -4.31
N ASN A 58 7.31 5.04 -4.27
CA ASN A 58 8.29 3.95 -4.43
C ASN A 58 9.07 4.08 -5.73
N THR A 59 8.40 4.36 -6.84
CA THR A 59 9.02 4.47 -8.17
C THR A 59 9.92 5.70 -8.27
N HIS A 60 9.49 6.83 -7.70
CA HIS A 60 10.16 8.12 -7.90
C HIS A 60 11.31 8.35 -6.92
N LEU A 61 11.17 7.87 -5.69
CA LEU A 61 12.16 8.01 -4.64
C LEU A 61 13.00 6.74 -4.43
N SER A 62 12.78 5.70 -5.24
CA SER A 62 13.49 4.42 -5.14
C SER A 62 13.48 3.81 -3.73
N LEU A 63 12.33 3.90 -3.05
CA LEU A 63 12.23 3.57 -1.62
C LEU A 63 12.60 2.11 -1.28
N ILE A 64 12.44 1.20 -2.24
CA ILE A 64 12.67 -0.26 -2.10
C ILE A 64 13.89 -0.71 -2.94
N GLY A 65 14.51 0.20 -3.70
CA GLY A 65 15.64 -0.12 -4.57
C GLY A 65 16.91 -0.48 -3.79
N ARG A 66 17.83 -1.23 -4.42
CA ARG A 66 19.15 -1.58 -3.84
C ARG A 66 19.95 -0.36 -3.38
N GLU A 67 19.80 0.75 -4.08
CA GLU A 67 20.48 2.01 -3.78
C GLU A 67 19.84 2.82 -2.65
N GLY A 68 18.69 2.37 -2.14
CA GLY A 68 17.90 3.00 -1.10
C GLY A 68 17.13 4.25 -1.54
N PRO A 69 16.38 4.87 -0.61
CA PRO A 69 15.64 6.10 -0.85
C PRO A 69 16.53 7.25 -1.35
N ARG A 70 16.12 7.95 -2.41
CA ARG A 70 16.83 9.08 -3.01
C ARG A 70 15.86 10.19 -3.44
N ILE A 71 16.37 11.42 -3.44
CA ILE A 71 15.64 12.56 -3.99
C ILE A 71 15.67 12.52 -5.52
N THR A 72 14.72 13.21 -6.14
CA THR A 72 14.64 13.31 -7.59
C THR A 72 15.72 14.22 -8.17
N GLN A 73 15.95 14.10 -9.48
CA GLN A 73 16.86 14.99 -10.20
C GLN A 73 16.47 16.47 -10.08
N ARG A 74 15.17 16.77 -9.95
CA ARG A 74 14.68 18.15 -9.80
C ARG A 74 15.10 18.74 -8.46
N SER A 75 14.87 18.04 -7.35
CA SER A 75 15.37 18.49 -6.03
C SER A 75 16.89 18.58 -6.00
N MET A 76 17.60 17.64 -6.62
CA MET A 76 19.06 17.73 -6.76
C MET A 76 19.48 19.01 -7.52
N ALA A 77 18.79 19.36 -8.62
CA ALA A 77 19.08 20.57 -9.37
C ALA A 77 18.84 21.83 -8.53
N SER A 78 17.75 21.88 -7.76
CA SER A 78 17.46 22.96 -6.81
C SER A 78 18.56 23.08 -5.76
N LEU A 79 18.97 21.98 -5.13
CA LEU A 79 20.05 22.00 -4.15
C LEU A 79 21.38 22.46 -4.76
N LYS A 80 21.71 22.04 -5.98
CA LYS A 80 22.91 22.50 -6.70
C LYS A 80 22.87 24.01 -6.98
N ARG A 81 21.72 24.54 -7.40
CA ARG A 81 21.53 25.97 -7.67
C ARG A 81 21.83 26.84 -6.45
N TYR A 82 21.52 26.35 -5.26
CA TYR A 82 21.78 27.03 -3.98
C TYR A 82 23.10 26.62 -3.30
N GLY A 83 23.92 25.77 -3.93
CA GLY A 83 25.18 25.29 -3.34
C GLY A 83 25.01 24.34 -2.14
N LEU A 84 23.81 23.76 -1.96
CA LEU A 84 23.46 22.90 -0.82
C LEU A 84 23.66 21.40 -1.11
N TRP A 85 24.02 21.04 -2.34
CA TRP A 85 24.14 19.64 -2.75
C TRP A 85 25.21 18.87 -1.98
N GLU A 86 26.41 19.45 -1.83
CA GLU A 86 27.50 18.80 -1.11
C GLU A 86 27.18 18.64 0.38
N THR A 87 26.51 19.64 0.98
CA THR A 87 26.00 19.55 2.36
C THR A 87 24.99 18.42 2.49
N TYR A 88 24.07 18.27 1.54
CA TYR A 88 23.10 17.17 1.56
C TYR A 88 23.75 15.80 1.44
N GLN A 89 24.79 15.67 0.61
CA GLN A 89 25.53 14.41 0.46
C GLN A 89 26.30 14.04 1.74
N ALA A 90 26.89 15.02 2.41
CA ALA A 90 27.63 14.80 3.65
C ALA A 90 26.69 14.51 4.84
N ASN A 91 25.63 15.31 4.99
CA ASN A 91 24.69 15.21 6.10
C ASN A 91 23.31 15.75 5.70
N GLY A 92 22.41 14.84 5.32
CA GLY A 92 21.06 15.20 4.88
C GLY A 92 20.25 15.93 5.94
N ILE A 93 20.41 15.57 7.22
CA ILE A 93 19.68 16.17 8.34
C ILE A 93 20.13 17.62 8.59
N GLU A 94 21.44 17.85 8.60
CA GLU A 94 22.00 19.19 8.73
C GLU A 94 21.60 20.08 7.54
N CYS A 95 21.61 19.51 6.34
CA CYS A 95 21.20 20.22 5.14
C CYS A 95 19.74 20.69 5.18
N LEU A 96 18.82 19.98 5.86
CA LEU A 96 17.43 20.45 6.03
C LEU A 96 17.38 21.81 6.73
N THR A 97 18.28 22.06 7.70
CA THR A 97 18.37 23.34 8.41
C THR A 97 18.84 24.45 7.47
N SER A 98 19.87 24.19 6.65
CA SER A 98 20.38 25.15 5.67
C SER A 98 19.36 25.46 4.57
N VAL A 99 18.62 24.45 4.12
CA VAL A 99 17.53 24.63 3.14
C VAL A 99 16.42 25.50 3.74
N ARG A 100 16.01 25.25 5.00
CA ARG A 100 15.02 26.08 5.70
C ARG A 100 15.43 27.54 5.74
N GLN A 101 16.64 27.84 6.19
CA GLN A 101 17.15 29.21 6.25
C GLN A 101 17.16 29.89 4.87
N THR A 102 17.44 29.11 3.82
CA THR A 102 17.42 29.64 2.45
C THR A 102 15.99 29.94 2.01
N ILE A 103 15.02 29.05 2.29
CA ILE A 103 13.59 29.26 2.00
C ILE A 103 13.08 30.55 2.65
N ASP A 104 13.43 30.80 3.90
CA ASP A 104 12.98 32.00 4.63
C ASP A 104 13.43 33.32 3.96
N SER A 105 14.48 33.27 3.12
CA SER A 105 15.02 34.44 2.42
C SER A 105 14.61 34.56 0.95
N THR A 106 14.33 33.44 0.28
CA THR A 106 14.07 33.42 -1.18
C THR A 106 12.62 33.12 -1.52
N ASP A 107 11.94 32.39 -0.63
CA ASP A 107 10.59 31.89 -0.85
C ASP A 107 10.46 31.19 -2.22
N ASP A 108 11.41 30.31 -2.54
CA ASP A 108 11.43 29.60 -3.82
C ASP A 108 10.60 28.31 -3.76
N PRO A 109 9.51 28.17 -4.55
CA PRO A 109 8.67 26.98 -4.55
C PRO A 109 9.44 25.70 -4.93
N GLU A 110 10.49 25.79 -5.74
CA GLU A 110 11.33 24.62 -6.08
C GLU A 110 12.13 24.14 -4.87
N LEU A 111 12.54 25.06 -3.99
CA LEU A 111 13.29 24.74 -2.79
C LEU A 111 12.37 24.22 -1.68
N ILE A 112 11.14 24.74 -1.61
CA ILE A 112 10.07 24.20 -0.75
C ILE A 112 9.69 22.77 -1.19
N TYR A 113 9.59 22.52 -2.50
CA TYR A 113 9.43 21.16 -3.01
C TYR A 113 10.61 20.27 -2.59
N ALA A 114 11.85 20.76 -2.73
CA ALA A 114 13.04 19.98 -2.38
C ALA A 114 13.08 19.60 -0.89
N ILE A 115 12.75 20.52 0.03
CA ILE A 115 12.73 20.20 1.48
C ILE A 115 11.67 19.14 1.82
N CYS A 116 10.51 19.16 1.16
CA CYS A 116 9.48 18.12 1.34
C CYS A 116 10.03 16.74 0.98
N GLU A 117 10.66 16.64 -0.19
CA GLU A 117 11.20 15.38 -0.70
C GLU A 117 12.39 14.89 0.11
N MET A 118 13.33 15.77 0.47
CA MET A 118 14.48 15.45 1.31
C MET A 118 14.05 14.91 2.67
N ALA A 119 13.14 15.61 3.36
CA ALA A 119 12.67 15.20 4.68
C ALA A 119 12.01 13.82 4.63
N TYR A 120 11.20 13.55 3.59
CA TYR A 120 10.57 12.26 3.41
C TYR A 120 11.60 11.15 3.12
N VAL A 121 12.58 11.40 2.25
CA VAL A 121 13.67 10.45 1.95
C VAL A 121 14.49 10.14 3.20
N GLU A 122 14.86 11.15 3.99
CA GLU A 122 15.57 10.96 5.25
C GLU A 122 14.72 10.22 6.29
N ALA A 123 13.40 10.43 6.31
CA ALA A 123 12.48 9.67 7.15
C ALA A 123 12.49 8.19 6.80
N LYS A 124 12.41 7.82 5.51
CA LYS A 124 12.51 6.42 5.06
C LYS A 124 13.86 5.80 5.38
N ARG A 125 14.94 6.58 5.29
CA ARG A 125 16.28 6.13 5.71
C ARG A 125 16.34 5.87 7.22
N ALA A 126 15.82 6.78 8.04
CA ALA A 126 15.74 6.60 9.49
C ALA A 126 14.88 5.39 9.89
N GLU A 127 13.72 5.21 9.24
CA GLU A 127 12.84 4.06 9.42
C GLU A 127 13.56 2.75 9.10
N SER A 128 14.31 2.70 7.98
CA SER A 128 15.06 1.50 7.59
C SER A 128 16.19 1.13 8.58
N ARG A 129 16.67 2.09 9.37
CA ARG A 129 17.64 1.87 10.45
C ARG A 129 16.99 1.52 11.79
N GLY A 130 15.67 1.46 11.86
CA GLY A 130 14.92 1.24 13.11
C GLY A 130 14.84 2.47 14.02
N ASP A 131 15.24 3.65 13.56
CA ASP A 131 15.17 4.90 14.32
C ASP A 131 13.79 5.55 14.14
N SER A 132 12.79 4.98 14.81
CA SER A 132 11.40 5.45 14.72
C SER A 132 11.19 6.85 15.29
N ALA A 133 12.07 7.35 16.16
CA ALA A 133 11.93 8.70 16.71
C ALA A 133 12.36 9.74 15.67
N SER A 134 13.52 9.55 15.04
CA SER A 134 13.98 10.42 13.96
C SER A 134 13.06 10.34 12.75
N ALA A 135 12.61 9.14 12.38
CA ALA A 135 11.67 8.95 11.27
C ALA A 135 10.38 9.77 11.49
N LEU A 136 9.78 9.68 12.67
CA LEU A 136 8.56 10.44 13.01
C LEU A 136 8.76 11.95 12.89
N ASN A 137 9.89 12.46 13.40
CA ASN A 137 10.21 13.89 13.30
C ASN A 137 10.37 14.32 11.83
N LEU A 138 11.08 13.53 11.02
CA LEU A 138 11.32 13.83 9.60
C LEU A 138 10.05 13.73 8.76
N TYR A 139 9.15 12.77 9.07
CA TYR A 139 7.82 12.76 8.49
C TYR A 139 7.01 14.00 8.87
N GLY A 140 7.11 14.47 10.11
CA GLY A 140 6.51 15.74 10.53
C GLY A 140 7.02 16.94 9.73
N ILE A 141 8.33 17.00 9.44
CA ILE A 141 8.93 18.01 8.57
C ILE A 141 8.38 17.89 7.14
N ALA A 142 8.34 16.69 6.56
CA ALA A 142 7.80 16.48 5.22
C ALA A 142 6.30 16.87 5.14
N LEU A 143 5.51 16.48 6.15
CA LEU A 143 4.08 16.73 6.24
C LEU A 143 3.77 18.24 6.35
N SER A 144 4.45 18.94 7.25
CA SER A 144 4.23 20.37 7.46
C SER A 144 4.62 21.20 6.23
N ASN A 145 5.78 20.92 5.62
CA ASN A 145 6.21 21.63 4.42
C ASN A 145 5.34 21.33 3.20
N SER A 146 4.89 20.08 3.04
CA SER A 146 3.99 19.72 1.93
C SER A 146 2.61 20.33 2.12
N TYR A 147 2.12 20.45 3.36
CA TYR A 147 0.91 21.21 3.67
C TYR A 147 1.07 22.68 3.27
N ASP A 148 2.16 23.33 3.66
CA ASP A 148 2.42 24.73 3.29
C ASP A 148 2.47 24.89 1.78
N TYR A 149 3.24 24.04 1.11
CA TYR A 149 3.30 24.05 -0.34
C TYR A 149 1.92 23.88 -0.97
N LEU A 150 1.01 23.07 -0.42
CA LEU A 150 -0.30 22.83 -1.05
C LEU A 150 -1.36 23.87 -0.71
N PHE A 151 -1.28 24.49 0.48
CA PHE A 151 -2.41 25.23 1.06
C PHE A 151 -2.08 26.64 1.52
N ALA A 152 -0.82 27.03 1.65
CA ALA A 152 -0.47 28.40 2.04
C ALA A 152 -0.86 29.39 0.93
N GLU A 153 -1.45 30.53 1.33
CA GLU A 153 -1.96 31.55 0.43
C GLU A 153 -0.85 32.33 -0.28
N ASP A 154 0.27 32.56 0.41
CA ASP A 154 1.46 33.22 -0.12
C ASP A 154 2.09 32.47 -1.31
N LEU A 155 1.94 31.16 -1.37
CA LEU A 155 2.40 30.30 -2.47
C LEU A 155 1.37 30.13 -3.59
N ALA A 156 0.14 30.61 -3.43
CA ALA A 156 -0.95 30.36 -4.38
C ALA A 156 -0.63 30.84 -5.81
N ASP A 157 0.00 32.02 -5.94
CA ASP A 157 0.35 32.62 -7.25
C ASP A 157 1.62 32.01 -7.88
N ARG A 158 2.46 31.36 -7.06
CA ARG A 158 3.76 30.80 -7.48
C ARG A 158 3.68 29.30 -7.77
N ARG A 159 2.70 28.62 -7.17
CA ARG A 159 2.46 27.19 -7.37
C ARG A 159 1.64 26.96 -8.63
N ASN A 160 2.08 26.01 -9.45
CA ASN A 160 1.35 25.59 -10.63
C ASN A 160 0.67 24.22 -10.39
N PRO A 161 -0.68 24.15 -10.28
CA PRO A 161 -1.40 22.88 -10.10
C PRO A 161 -1.23 21.88 -11.25
N TYR A 162 -0.82 22.36 -12.43
CA TYR A 162 -0.57 21.54 -13.61
C TYR A 162 0.88 21.05 -13.71
N ASP A 163 1.78 21.52 -12.84
CA ASP A 163 3.14 20.98 -12.77
C ASP A 163 3.09 19.56 -12.14
N PRO A 164 3.74 18.54 -12.74
CA PRO A 164 3.89 17.23 -12.12
C PRO A 164 4.42 17.27 -10.67
N GLN A 165 5.17 18.30 -10.28
CA GLN A 165 5.57 18.53 -8.88
C GLN A 165 4.39 18.66 -7.95
N PHE A 166 3.33 19.38 -8.33
CA PHE A 166 2.18 19.58 -7.48
C PHE A 166 1.57 18.24 -7.07
N ARG A 167 1.38 17.34 -8.05
CA ARG A 167 0.93 15.98 -7.80
C ARG A 167 1.88 15.22 -6.86
N ARG A 168 3.19 15.38 -7.05
CA ARG A 168 4.18 14.73 -6.19
C ARG A 168 4.16 15.25 -4.76
N VAL A 169 3.90 16.54 -4.55
CA VAL A 169 3.73 17.07 -3.19
C VAL A 169 2.47 16.51 -2.54
N CYS A 170 1.37 16.33 -3.28
CA CYS A 170 0.20 15.61 -2.77
C CYS A 170 0.54 14.18 -2.32
N GLU A 171 1.38 13.48 -3.09
CA GLU A 171 1.86 12.14 -2.75
C GLU A 171 2.76 12.15 -1.49
N ILE A 172 3.65 13.14 -1.35
CA ILE A 172 4.48 13.33 -0.15
C ILE A 172 3.61 13.67 1.08
N TYR A 173 2.62 14.55 0.92
CA TYR A 173 1.69 14.90 1.99
C TYR A 173 0.93 13.67 2.49
N ASN A 174 0.27 12.93 1.59
CA ASN A 174 -0.46 11.72 1.97
C ASN A 174 0.48 10.60 2.47
N GLY A 175 1.67 10.49 1.87
CA GLY A 175 2.71 9.54 2.25
C GLY A 175 3.18 9.75 3.68
N SER A 176 3.57 10.99 4.01
CA SER A 176 4.06 11.39 5.33
C SER A 176 2.97 11.33 6.40
N LEU A 177 1.73 11.72 6.07
CA LEU A 177 0.59 11.59 6.97
C LEU A 177 0.33 10.12 7.32
N GLU A 178 0.25 9.25 6.32
CA GLU A 178 0.03 7.82 6.55
C GLU A 178 1.16 7.20 7.37
N ASP A 179 2.42 7.44 7.00
CA ASP A 179 3.57 6.87 7.70
C ASP A 179 3.67 7.39 9.16
N THR A 180 3.32 8.67 9.40
CA THR A 180 3.17 9.23 10.75
C THR A 180 2.12 8.46 11.54
N LEU A 181 0.90 8.33 11.00
CA LEU A 181 -0.20 7.66 11.68
C LEU A 181 0.11 6.19 11.97
N ARG A 182 0.76 5.48 11.04
CA ARG A 182 1.19 4.09 11.25
C ARG A 182 2.18 3.97 12.41
N GLN A 183 3.17 4.86 12.49
CA GLN A 183 4.12 4.85 13.61
C GLN A 183 3.44 5.17 14.95
N LEU A 184 2.44 6.05 14.96
CA LEU A 184 1.64 6.31 16.16
C LEU A 184 0.76 5.11 16.54
N SER A 185 0.13 4.45 15.57
CA SER A 185 -0.66 3.24 15.78
C SER A 185 0.21 2.11 16.35
N ALA A 186 1.38 1.87 15.77
CA ALA A 186 2.30 0.83 16.22
C ALA A 186 2.81 1.04 17.66
N LYS A 187 2.80 2.28 18.15
CA LYS A 187 3.14 2.64 19.53
C LYS A 187 1.92 2.64 20.48
N GLY A 188 0.73 2.35 19.97
CA GLY A 188 -0.53 2.40 20.73
C GLY A 188 -0.99 3.82 21.08
N ASN A 189 -0.51 4.83 20.35
CA ASN A 189 -0.78 6.26 20.58
C ASN A 189 -2.01 6.78 19.82
N LEU A 190 -2.77 5.90 19.15
CA LEU A 190 -4.00 6.25 18.43
C LEU A 190 -5.25 5.65 19.10
N LYS A 191 -5.34 5.74 20.42
CA LYS A 191 -6.54 5.31 21.16
C LYS A 191 -7.59 6.43 21.21
N PRO A 192 -8.90 6.09 21.22
CA PRO A 192 -9.97 7.06 21.45
C PRO A 192 -9.68 7.98 22.65
N GLY A 193 -9.91 9.28 22.47
CA GLY A 193 -9.72 10.28 23.52
C GLY A 193 -8.26 10.73 23.73
N GLN A 194 -7.28 10.06 23.11
CA GLN A 194 -5.88 10.49 23.19
C GLN A 194 -5.57 11.61 22.20
N ASN A 195 -4.68 12.51 22.63
CA ASN A 195 -4.06 13.51 21.78
C ASN A 195 -2.56 13.23 21.74
N TYR A 196 -2.00 13.13 20.55
CA TYR A 196 -0.57 13.04 20.35
C TYR A 196 -0.06 14.32 19.71
N THR A 197 1.03 14.88 20.23
CA THR A 197 1.64 16.09 19.65
C THR A 197 3.04 15.78 19.18
N VAL A 198 3.28 15.98 17.88
CA VAL A 198 4.62 16.06 17.29
C VAL A 198 5.01 17.53 17.29
N ALA A 199 6.10 17.87 17.95
CA ALA A 199 6.72 19.19 17.82
C ALA A 199 7.89 19.09 16.85
N THR A 200 7.84 19.83 15.75
CA THR A 200 9.03 20.20 14.97
C THR A 200 9.53 21.57 15.46
N PRO A 201 10.76 21.99 15.10
CA PRO A 201 11.26 23.32 15.45
C PRO A 201 10.32 24.47 15.04
N GLU A 202 9.53 24.29 13.98
CA GLU A 202 8.68 25.32 13.41
C GLU A 202 7.21 25.17 13.79
N ARG A 203 6.71 23.95 14.02
CA ARG A 203 5.28 23.69 14.20
C ARG A 203 4.98 22.55 15.14
N THR A 204 3.85 22.67 15.81
CA THR A 204 3.25 21.57 16.58
C THR A 204 2.09 20.97 15.79
N LEU A 205 2.21 19.69 15.45
CA LEU A 205 1.15 18.87 14.87
C LEU A 205 0.46 18.09 15.99
N THR A 206 -0.79 18.41 16.27
CA THR A 206 -1.61 17.66 17.24
C THR A 206 -2.56 16.73 16.51
N VAL A 207 -2.37 15.42 16.68
CA VAL A 207 -3.27 14.37 16.23
C VAL A 207 -4.25 14.07 17.37
N ARG A 208 -5.54 14.32 17.15
CA ARG A 208 -6.61 13.98 18.08
C ARG A 208 -7.40 12.80 17.56
N THR A 209 -7.47 11.74 18.35
CA THR A 209 -8.29 10.57 18.01
C THR A 209 -9.63 10.68 18.73
N THR A 210 -10.72 10.75 17.96
CA THR A 210 -12.09 10.76 18.51
C THR A 210 -12.92 9.64 17.89
N THR A 211 -13.59 8.85 18.71
CA THR A 211 -14.66 7.96 18.25
C THR A 211 -15.93 8.78 18.09
N ARG A 212 -16.62 8.63 16.95
CA ARG A 212 -17.94 9.23 16.72
C ARG A 212 -18.93 8.13 16.34
N GLY A 213 -20.04 8.02 17.07
CA GLY A 213 -21.07 6.99 16.87
C GLY A 213 -21.37 6.20 18.15
N GLY A 214 -22.09 5.08 18.00
CA GLY A 214 -22.45 4.19 19.12
C GLY A 214 -21.43 3.09 19.43
N TRP A 215 -20.20 3.24 18.94
CA TRP A 215 -19.11 2.28 19.12
C TRP A 215 -18.50 2.44 20.50
N SER A 216 -18.22 1.34 21.19
CA SER A 216 -17.54 1.38 22.50
C SER A 216 -16.02 1.50 22.31
N GLU A 217 -15.32 2.02 23.32
CA GLU A 217 -13.86 2.13 23.26
C GLU A 217 -13.17 0.74 23.18
N GLU A 218 -13.80 -0.29 23.76
CA GLU A 218 -13.33 -1.68 23.76
C GLU A 218 -13.20 -2.27 22.33
N GLU A 219 -14.02 -1.81 21.38
CA GLU A 219 -13.97 -2.26 19.99
C GLU A 219 -12.67 -1.85 19.27
N PHE A 220 -11.92 -0.91 19.86
CA PHE A 220 -10.65 -0.42 19.34
C PHE A 220 -9.42 -0.97 20.07
N GLU A 221 -9.57 -1.82 21.11
CA GLU A 221 -8.44 -2.34 21.89
C GLU A 221 -7.43 -3.16 21.08
N LYS A 222 -7.87 -3.76 19.98
CA LYS A 222 -7.05 -4.61 19.11
C LYS A 222 -6.24 -3.85 18.05
N PHE A 223 -6.41 -2.52 17.94
CA PHE A 223 -5.82 -1.68 16.90
C PHE A 223 -4.80 -0.67 17.44
#